data_AF-A0A9F5IHS8-F1
#
_entry.id   AF-A0A9F5IHS8-F1
#
_cell.length_a   1.000
_cell.length_b   1.000
_cell.length_c   1.000
_cell.angle_alpha   90.00
_cell.angle_beta   90.00
_cell.angle_gamma   90.00
#
_symmetry.space_group_name_H-M   'P 1'
#
loop_
_entity.id
_entity.type
_entity.pdbx_description
1 polymer ?
#
loop_
_entity_poly.entity_id
_entity_poly.type
_entity_poly.pdbx_seq_one_letter_code
_entity_poly.pdbx_strand_id
1 'polypeptide(L)'
;MASAMLLVTALQHPLLQNKIQMYQLSRLLHDYHRDLYHHLEENEISPSLYAAPWFLTLFASQFPLGFVARIFDIIFLQGTEVIFKIALCLLSTQEERIMLCETFESIVEFLKNTLPDMTRPQMEKIMSQVFEMDISKQLHAYEVEYHVLQDELQENLSPCDEIEASEKLERANSQLKRQNMDLLEKLQVAHAKIQAAESHLEEALRRESQMMALIQSLEEEKALCQKAVEKVCGYLSQEDLSDCQQLLKEVNCLPSKS
;
A
#
# COMPACT_ATOMS: atom_id res chain seq x y z
N MET A 1 12.20 13.74 28.10
CA MET A 1 10.89 13.07 28.29
C MET A 1 9.75 14.04 28.54
N ALA A 2 9.82 15.00 29.49
CA ALA A 2 8.74 15.96 29.74
C ALA A 2 8.32 16.83 28.53
N SER A 3 9.26 17.29 27.70
CA SER A 3 8.96 18.08 26.49
C SER A 3 8.27 17.26 25.38
N ALA A 4 8.65 15.98 25.24
CA ALA A 4 7.99 15.06 24.31
C ALA A 4 6.58 14.68 24.80
N MET A 5 6.40 14.51 26.11
CA MET A 5 5.10 14.25 26.72
C MET A 5 4.16 15.45 26.54
N LEU A 6 4.63 16.68 26.76
CA LEU A 6 3.86 17.91 26.50
C LEU A 6 3.46 18.08 25.03
N LEU A 7 4.35 17.76 24.08
CA LEU A 7 4.05 17.79 22.65
C LEU A 7 3.03 16.73 22.23
N VAL A 8 3.13 15.51 22.78
CA VAL A 8 2.13 14.45 22.55
C VAL A 8 0.78 14.87 23.12
N THR A 9 0.70 15.35 24.36
CA THR A 9 -0.56 15.81 24.97
C THR A 9 -1.17 17.01 24.23
N ALA A 10 -0.34 17.96 23.77
CA ALA A 10 -0.78 19.14 23.03
C ALA A 10 -1.33 18.82 21.63
N LEU A 11 -0.84 17.76 20.98
CA LEU A 11 -1.38 17.27 19.70
C LEU A 11 -2.53 16.27 19.89
N GLN A 12 -2.57 15.56 21.02
CA GLN A 12 -3.64 14.63 21.35
C GLN A 12 -4.95 15.38 21.62
N HIS A 13 -4.89 16.55 22.25
CA HIS A 13 -6.09 17.31 22.64
C HIS A 13 -6.95 17.80 21.44
N PRO A 14 -6.40 18.38 20.35
CA PRO A 14 -7.17 18.73 19.16
C PRO A 14 -7.72 17.51 18.41
N LEU A 15 -6.95 16.40 18.38
CA LEU A 15 -7.37 15.15 17.74
C LEU A 15 -8.51 14.47 18.51
N LEU A 16 -8.46 14.47 19.84
CA LEU A 16 -9.56 13.98 20.68
C LEU A 16 -10.80 14.85 20.54
N GLN A 17 -10.64 16.17 20.55
CA GLN A 17 -11.77 17.09 20.38
C GLN A 17 -12.45 16.87 19.03
N ASN A 18 -11.67 16.63 17.97
CA ASN A 18 -12.23 16.30 16.66
C ASN A 18 -12.98 14.96 16.68
N LYS A 19 -12.46 13.93 17.36
CA LYS A 19 -13.15 12.63 17.51
C LYS A 19 -14.49 12.75 18.23
N ILE A 20 -14.55 13.52 19.32
CA ILE A 20 -15.80 13.80 20.05
C ILE A 20 -16.80 14.49 19.12
N GLN A 21 -16.35 15.50 18.35
CA GLN A 21 -17.20 16.20 17.38
C GLN A 21 -17.74 15.26 16.29
N MET A 22 -16.92 14.35 15.76
CA MET A 22 -17.39 13.37 14.76
C MET A 22 -18.44 12.43 15.38
N TYR A 23 -18.24 12.00 16.62
CA TYR A 23 -19.21 11.18 17.34
C TYR A 23 -20.52 11.92 17.59
N GLN A 24 -20.46 13.15 18.09
CA GLN A 24 -21.63 14.00 18.32
C GLN A 24 -22.43 14.23 17.03
N LEU A 25 -21.76 14.50 15.90
CA LEU A 25 -22.43 14.63 14.61
C LEU A 25 -23.09 13.31 14.17
N SER A 26 -22.42 12.17 14.40
CA SER A 26 -22.99 10.84 14.13
C SER A 26 -24.27 10.59 14.94
N ARG A 27 -24.25 10.87 16.25
CA ARG A 27 -25.42 10.73 17.13
C ARG A 27 -26.55 11.70 16.77
N LEU A 28 -26.22 12.94 16.40
CA LEU A 28 -27.21 13.89 15.89
C LEU A 28 -27.88 13.40 14.59
N LEU A 29 -27.11 12.82 13.66
CA LEU A 29 -27.69 12.22 12.46
C LEU A 29 -28.61 11.06 12.81
N HIS A 30 -28.18 10.17 13.70
CA HIS A 30 -29.00 9.05 14.18
C HIS A 30 -30.34 9.52 14.77
N ASP A 31 -30.34 10.58 15.58
CA ASP A 31 -31.53 11.04 16.30
C ASP A 31 -32.47 11.92 15.45
N TYR A 32 -31.95 12.67 14.46
CA TYR A 32 -32.75 13.59 13.63
C TYR A 32 -33.04 13.07 12.22
N HIS A 33 -32.11 12.35 11.60
CA HIS A 33 -32.17 11.87 10.21
C HIS A 33 -31.76 10.40 10.14
N ARG A 34 -32.58 9.55 10.77
CA ARG A 34 -32.26 8.13 11.00
C ARG A 34 -32.04 7.33 9.70
N ASP A 35 -32.81 7.61 8.66
CA ASP A 35 -32.69 6.92 7.36
C ASP A 35 -31.35 7.27 6.71
N LEU A 36 -30.97 8.55 6.72
CA LEU A 36 -29.66 9.00 6.26
C LEU A 36 -28.52 8.39 7.08
N TYR A 37 -28.65 8.34 8.42
CA TYR A 37 -27.66 7.71 9.29
C TYR A 37 -27.45 6.25 8.91
N HIS A 38 -28.52 5.46 8.77
CA HIS A 38 -28.42 4.05 8.42
C HIS A 38 -27.81 3.86 7.03
N HIS A 39 -28.18 4.68 6.06
CA HIS A 39 -27.60 4.62 4.72
C HIS A 39 -26.08 4.89 4.72
N LEU A 40 -25.62 5.87 5.51
CA LEU A 40 -24.19 6.14 5.68
C LEU A 40 -23.49 5.01 6.44
N GLU A 41 -24.13 4.44 7.47
CA GLU A 41 -23.60 3.32 8.27
C GLU A 41 -23.46 2.04 7.44
N GLU A 42 -24.47 1.70 6.63
CA GLU A 42 -24.45 0.55 5.71
C GLU A 42 -23.32 0.65 4.67
N ASN A 43 -22.96 1.87 4.29
CA ASN A 43 -21.84 2.15 3.38
C ASN A 43 -20.51 2.41 4.10
N GLU A 44 -20.44 2.20 5.42
CA GLU A 44 -19.24 2.41 6.26
C GLU A 44 -18.69 3.85 6.22
N ILE A 45 -19.55 4.84 6.04
CA ILE A 45 -19.18 6.26 5.90
C ILE A 45 -19.21 6.95 7.26
N SER A 46 -18.05 7.07 7.88
CA SER A 46 -17.87 7.87 9.10
C SER A 46 -17.87 9.38 8.81
N PRO A 47 -18.43 10.23 9.71
CA PRO A 47 -18.33 11.68 9.63
C PRO A 47 -16.89 12.21 9.47
N SER A 48 -15.90 11.48 10.00
CA SER A 48 -14.47 11.83 9.87
C SER A 48 -14.02 11.95 8.40
N LEU A 49 -14.67 11.25 7.46
CA LEU A 49 -14.30 11.23 6.06
C LEU A 49 -14.66 12.50 5.29
N TYR A 50 -15.73 13.19 5.70
CA TYR A 50 -16.26 14.35 4.97
C TYR A 50 -16.36 15.62 5.84
N ALA A 51 -16.61 15.49 7.14
CA ALA A 51 -16.90 16.63 8.01
C ALA A 51 -15.66 17.22 8.69
N ALA A 52 -14.52 16.51 8.74
CA ALA A 52 -13.31 17.04 9.39
C ALA A 52 -12.91 18.45 8.89
N PRO A 53 -12.92 18.75 7.57
CA PRO A 53 -12.66 20.11 7.08
C PRO A 53 -13.69 21.14 7.57
N TRP A 54 -14.96 20.75 7.76
CA TRP A 54 -16.02 21.65 8.19
C TRP A 54 -15.76 22.19 9.60
N PHE A 55 -15.39 21.31 10.53
CA PHE A 55 -15.08 21.69 11.91
C PHE A 55 -13.73 22.41 12.03
N LEU A 56 -12.71 21.97 11.28
CA LEU A 56 -11.36 22.54 11.37
C LEU A 56 -11.25 23.92 10.71
N THR A 57 -11.98 24.15 9.63
CA THR A 57 -11.90 25.40 8.84
C THR A 57 -13.15 26.26 8.95
N LEU A 58 -14.13 25.86 9.78
CA LEU A 58 -15.41 26.54 9.93
C LEU A 58 -16.09 26.75 8.56
N PHE A 59 -16.11 25.68 7.74
CA PHE A 59 -16.63 25.65 6.37
C PHE A 59 -15.88 26.51 5.32
N ALA A 60 -14.88 27.30 5.73
CA ALA A 60 -14.20 28.26 4.85
C ALA A 60 -13.44 27.60 3.69
N SER A 61 -13.01 26.34 3.83
CA SER A 61 -12.23 25.67 2.79
C SER A 61 -13.05 25.19 1.59
N GLN A 62 -14.35 24.94 1.78
CA GLN A 62 -15.20 24.28 0.78
C GLN A 62 -16.37 25.16 0.32
N PHE A 63 -16.84 26.10 1.14
CA PHE A 63 -18.06 26.86 0.88
C PHE A 63 -17.80 28.31 0.42
N PRO A 64 -18.73 28.93 -0.34
CA PRO A 64 -18.58 30.32 -0.77
C PRO A 64 -18.43 31.29 0.40
N LEU A 65 -17.51 32.26 0.26
CA LEU A 65 -17.17 33.19 1.34
C LEU A 65 -18.37 33.98 1.88
N GLY A 66 -19.34 34.32 1.04
CA GLY A 66 -20.56 35.01 1.47
C GLY A 66 -21.41 34.20 2.45
N PHE A 67 -21.46 32.87 2.27
CA PHE A 67 -22.14 31.95 3.19
C PHE A 67 -21.34 31.77 4.47
N VAL A 68 -20.02 31.58 4.35
CA VAL A 68 -19.11 31.43 5.48
C VAL A 68 -19.14 32.66 6.39
N ALA A 69 -19.15 33.87 5.85
CA ALA A 69 -19.25 35.10 6.64
C ALA A 69 -20.52 35.12 7.51
N ARG A 70 -21.65 34.66 6.96
CA ARG A 70 -22.92 34.57 7.70
C ARG A 70 -22.88 33.47 8.76
N ILE A 71 -22.19 32.35 8.51
CA ILE A 71 -21.94 31.32 9.54
C ILE A 71 -21.17 31.93 10.72
N PHE A 72 -20.11 32.70 10.44
CA PHE A 72 -19.34 33.37 11.48
C PHE A 72 -20.19 34.35 12.30
N ASP A 73 -21.08 35.12 11.67
CA ASP A 73 -22.00 36.00 12.40
C ASP A 73 -22.83 35.23 13.45
N ILE A 74 -23.34 34.04 13.09
CA ILE A 74 -24.13 33.21 14.02
C ILE A 74 -23.22 32.55 15.06
N ILE A 75 -22.02 32.09 14.68
CA ILE A 75 -21.04 31.53 15.64
C ILE A 75 -20.69 32.57 16.72
N PHE A 76 -20.48 33.84 16.35
CA PHE A 76 -20.20 34.88 17.34
C PHE A 76 -21.40 35.21 18.24
N LEU A 77 -22.62 34.96 17.78
CA LEU A 77 -23.84 35.21 18.54
C LEU A 77 -24.23 34.05 19.46
N GLN A 78 -24.17 32.80 18.97
CA GLN A 78 -24.68 31.60 19.64
C GLN A 78 -23.59 30.63 20.11
N GLY A 79 -22.35 30.80 19.64
CA GLY A 79 -21.21 29.94 19.98
C GLY A 79 -20.88 28.88 18.91
N THR A 80 -19.91 28.02 19.22
CA THR A 80 -19.35 27.03 18.28
C THR A 80 -20.27 25.84 18.00
N GLU A 81 -21.33 25.64 18.79
CA GLU A 81 -22.35 24.62 18.53
C GLU A 81 -23.07 24.80 17.18
N VAL A 82 -23.05 26.03 16.66
CA VAL A 82 -23.60 26.38 15.33
C VAL A 82 -22.97 25.54 14.22
N ILE A 83 -21.72 25.11 14.39
CA ILE A 83 -21.03 24.24 13.42
C ILE A 83 -21.81 22.92 13.24
N PHE A 84 -22.31 22.34 14.33
CA PHE A 84 -23.14 21.14 14.28
C PHE A 84 -24.50 21.41 13.63
N LYS A 85 -25.14 22.54 13.97
CA LYS A 85 -26.43 22.95 13.37
C LYS A 85 -26.31 23.07 11.85
N ILE A 86 -25.24 23.72 11.37
CA ILE A 86 -24.95 23.89 9.94
C ILE A 86 -24.66 22.54 9.29
N ALA A 87 -23.81 21.70 9.89
CA ALA A 87 -23.49 20.38 9.35
C ALA A 87 -24.75 19.50 9.21
N LEU A 88 -25.62 19.48 10.22
CA LEU A 88 -26.87 18.72 10.20
C LEU A 88 -27.85 19.27 9.14
N CYS A 89 -27.99 20.59 9.04
CA CYS A 89 -28.84 21.21 8.02
C CYS A 89 -28.33 20.99 6.59
N LEU A 90 -27.02 20.98 6.39
CA LEU A 90 -26.42 20.73 5.07
C LEU A 90 -26.74 19.31 4.59
N LEU A 91 -26.57 18.33 5.47
CA LEU A 91 -26.85 16.92 5.20
C LEU A 91 -28.35 16.70 4.97
N SER A 92 -29.22 17.25 5.80
CA SER A 92 -30.67 17.08 5.65
C SER A 92 -31.25 17.78 4.41
N THR A 93 -30.69 18.92 4.01
CA THR A 93 -31.14 19.64 2.81
C THR A 93 -30.88 18.86 1.52
N GLN A 94 -29.85 17.99 1.53
CA GLN A 94 -29.47 17.15 0.39
C GLN A 94 -29.73 15.66 0.62
N GLU A 95 -30.48 15.31 1.67
CA GLU A 95 -30.72 13.93 2.09
C GLU A 95 -31.24 13.07 0.92
N GLU A 96 -32.27 13.52 0.22
CA GLU A 96 -32.83 12.81 -0.94
C GLU A 96 -31.78 12.51 -2.01
N ARG A 97 -30.82 13.42 -2.24
CA ARG A 97 -29.76 13.23 -3.25
C ARG A 97 -28.66 12.31 -2.76
N ILE A 98 -28.34 12.35 -1.46
CA ILE A 98 -27.39 11.43 -0.85
C ILE A 98 -27.95 10.00 -0.89
N MET A 99 -29.23 9.81 -0.59
CA MET A 99 -29.89 8.50 -0.60
C MET A 99 -29.96 7.85 -1.99
N LEU A 100 -29.76 8.61 -3.07
CA LEU A 100 -29.68 8.08 -4.44
C LEU A 100 -28.29 7.50 -4.78
N CYS A 101 -27.28 7.76 -3.97
CA CYS A 101 -25.93 7.26 -4.15
C CYS A 101 -25.79 5.89 -3.47
N GLU A 102 -25.53 4.82 -4.23
CA GLU A 102 -25.52 3.45 -3.68
C GLU A 102 -24.12 2.95 -3.30
N THR A 103 -23.05 3.68 -3.63
CA THR A 103 -21.66 3.23 -3.41
C THR A 103 -20.88 4.20 -2.54
N PHE A 104 -19.97 3.66 -1.72
CA PHE A 104 -19.04 4.43 -0.89
C PHE A 104 -18.38 5.59 -1.66
N GLU A 105 -17.80 5.32 -2.83
CA GLU A 105 -17.11 6.34 -3.64
C GLU A 105 -18.07 7.45 -4.09
N SER A 106 -19.26 7.09 -4.58
CA SER A 106 -20.25 8.06 -5.05
C SER A 106 -20.76 8.97 -3.94
N ILE A 107 -21.00 8.43 -2.75
CA ILE A 107 -21.47 9.19 -1.60
C ILE A 107 -20.36 10.14 -1.11
N VAL A 108 -19.13 9.64 -0.97
CA VAL A 108 -17.99 10.48 -0.53
C VAL A 108 -17.69 11.58 -1.53
N GLU A 109 -17.75 11.28 -2.83
CA GLU A 109 -17.59 12.28 -3.89
C GLU A 109 -18.69 13.35 -3.83
N PHE A 110 -19.95 12.93 -3.66
CA PHE A 110 -21.08 13.85 -3.52
C PHE A 110 -20.90 14.78 -2.32
N LEU A 111 -20.58 14.23 -1.14
CA LEU A 111 -20.42 14.99 0.09
C LEU A 111 -19.25 15.99 0.04
N LYS A 112 -18.19 15.68 -0.71
CA LYS A 112 -17.00 16.54 -0.80
C LYS A 112 -17.08 17.57 -1.93
N ASN A 113 -17.63 17.20 -3.08
CA ASN A 113 -17.52 18.00 -4.31
C ASN A 113 -18.85 18.62 -4.73
N THR A 114 -19.98 17.93 -4.51
CA THR A 114 -21.30 18.39 -4.97
C THR A 114 -22.05 19.13 -3.87
N LEU A 115 -21.92 18.70 -2.62
CA LEU A 115 -22.60 19.32 -1.48
C LEU A 115 -22.22 20.80 -1.29
N PRO A 116 -20.96 21.26 -1.52
CA PRO A 116 -20.65 22.67 -1.41
C PRO A 116 -21.24 23.55 -2.54
N ASP A 117 -21.60 22.96 -3.69
CA ASP A 117 -22.21 23.65 -4.83
C ASP A 117 -23.72 23.86 -4.63
N MET A 118 -24.04 24.68 -3.63
CA MET A 118 -25.42 25.00 -3.24
C MET A 118 -25.92 26.25 -3.93
N THR A 119 -27.21 26.24 -4.26
CA THR A 119 -27.89 27.46 -4.73
C THR A 119 -28.15 28.42 -3.58
N ARG A 120 -28.21 29.72 -3.88
CA ARG A 120 -28.49 30.76 -2.86
C ARG A 120 -29.77 30.49 -2.03
N PRO A 121 -30.91 30.07 -2.61
CA PRO A 121 -32.11 29.75 -1.82
C PRO A 121 -31.90 28.61 -0.81
N GLN A 122 -31.09 27.59 -1.14
CA GLN A 122 -30.76 26.51 -0.22
C GLN A 122 -29.94 27.04 0.96
N MET A 123 -28.96 27.90 0.69
CA MET A 123 -28.16 28.53 1.75
C MET A 123 -29.02 29.39 2.69
N GLU A 124 -29.93 30.20 2.17
CA GLU A 124 -30.85 31.01 3.01
C GLU A 124 -31.78 30.13 3.87
N LYS A 125 -32.27 29.02 3.31
CA LYS A 125 -33.07 28.04 4.05
C LYS A 125 -32.27 27.43 5.20
N ILE A 126 -31.04 26.99 4.95
CA ILE A 126 -30.13 26.44 5.98
C ILE A 126 -29.92 27.47 7.10
N MET A 127 -29.63 28.73 6.75
CA MET A 127 -29.40 29.77 7.76
C MET A 127 -30.63 30.03 8.62
N SER A 128 -31.83 29.96 8.03
CA SER A 128 -33.08 30.10 8.78
C SER A 128 -33.30 28.93 9.74
N GLN A 129 -33.08 27.70 9.27
CA GLN A 129 -33.22 26.49 10.09
C GLN A 129 -32.22 26.48 11.25
N VAL A 130 -30.95 26.82 11.00
CA VAL A 130 -29.92 26.88 12.03
C VAL A 130 -30.28 27.85 13.16
N PHE A 131 -30.96 28.95 12.85
CA PHE A 131 -31.34 29.93 13.86
C PHE A 131 -32.43 29.41 14.81
N GLU A 132 -33.31 28.53 14.33
CA GLU A 132 -34.42 27.94 15.10
C GLU A 132 -34.02 26.67 15.86
N MET A 133 -32.90 26.05 15.50
CA MET A 133 -32.46 24.79 16.10
C MET A 133 -31.81 24.97 17.48
N ASP A 134 -32.28 24.17 18.43
CA ASP A 134 -31.66 23.97 19.76
C ASP A 134 -31.21 22.51 19.91
N ILE A 135 -29.91 22.32 20.06
CA ILE A 135 -29.25 21.01 20.21
C ILE A 135 -28.25 21.00 21.38
N SER A 136 -28.21 22.05 22.21
CA SER A 136 -27.15 22.20 23.22
C SER A 136 -27.16 21.08 24.26
N LYS A 137 -28.36 20.62 24.66
CA LYS A 137 -28.54 19.53 25.62
C LYS A 137 -28.08 18.18 25.04
N GLN A 138 -28.42 17.94 23.78
CA GLN A 138 -28.08 16.73 23.04
C GLN A 138 -26.56 16.65 22.86
N LEU A 139 -25.93 17.74 22.43
CA LEU A 139 -24.47 17.82 22.31
C LEU A 139 -23.76 17.50 23.62
N HIS A 140 -24.21 18.09 24.73
CA HIS A 140 -23.63 17.79 26.04
C HIS A 140 -23.87 16.34 26.46
N ALA A 141 -25.05 15.80 26.24
CA ALA A 141 -25.35 14.39 26.53
C ALA A 141 -24.42 13.44 25.75
N TYR A 142 -24.22 13.69 24.45
CA TYR A 142 -23.34 12.87 23.62
C TYR A 142 -21.85 13.04 23.95
N GLU A 143 -21.43 14.22 24.43
CA GLU A 143 -20.07 14.43 24.94
C GLU A 143 -19.81 13.57 26.17
N VAL A 144 -20.76 13.56 27.12
CA VAL A 144 -20.70 12.70 28.31
C VAL A 144 -20.74 11.24 27.91
N GLU A 145 -21.63 10.84 26.99
CA GLU A 145 -21.72 9.47 26.47
C GLU A 145 -20.38 9.01 25.88
N TYR A 146 -19.73 9.85 25.07
CA TYR A 146 -18.42 9.52 24.49
C TYR A 146 -17.35 9.31 25.57
N HIS A 147 -17.31 10.17 26.59
CA HIS A 147 -16.35 10.01 27.68
C HIS A 147 -16.58 8.74 28.48
N VAL A 148 -17.84 8.42 28.80
CA VAL A 148 -18.19 7.16 29.49
C VAL A 148 -17.78 5.96 28.64
N LEU A 149 -18.07 5.95 27.34
CA LEU A 149 -17.64 4.87 26.44
C LEU A 149 -16.11 4.73 26.39
N GLN A 150 -15.40 5.85 26.35
CA GLN A 150 -13.93 5.83 26.34
C GLN A 150 -13.36 5.28 27.66
N ASP A 151 -13.94 5.69 28.79
CA ASP A 151 -13.56 5.22 30.12
C ASP A 151 -13.90 3.72 30.27
N GLU A 152 -15.07 3.27 29.82
CA GLU A 152 -15.44 1.84 29.82
C GLU A 152 -14.51 1.00 28.95
N LEU A 153 -14.12 1.47 27.76
CA LEU A 153 -13.12 0.78 26.94
C LEU A 153 -11.78 0.67 27.67
N GLN A 154 -11.39 1.72 28.40
CA GLN A 154 -10.14 1.78 29.13
C GLN A 154 -10.18 0.98 30.46
N GLU A 155 -11.35 0.84 31.09
CA GLU A 155 -11.56 0.01 32.28
C GLU A 155 -11.70 -1.49 31.94
N ASN A 156 -12.30 -1.83 30.79
CA ASN A 156 -12.33 -3.20 30.26
C ASN A 156 -10.92 -3.72 29.90
N LEU A 157 -9.96 -2.82 29.71
CA LEU A 157 -8.54 -3.11 29.59
C LEU A 157 -7.91 -2.99 30.99
N SER A 158 -7.94 -4.08 31.76
CA SER A 158 -7.20 -4.06 33.03
C SER A 158 -5.72 -3.72 32.72
N PRO A 159 -5.05 -2.87 33.54
CA PRO A 159 -3.64 -2.55 33.32
C PRO A 159 -2.73 -3.79 33.27
N CYS A 160 -3.20 -4.92 33.80
CA CYS A 160 -2.52 -6.20 33.74
C CYS A 160 -2.64 -6.85 32.35
N ASP A 161 -3.80 -6.77 31.70
CA ASP A 161 -4.06 -7.36 30.39
C ASP A 161 -3.33 -6.60 29.26
N GLU A 162 -3.23 -5.27 29.33
CA GLU A 162 -2.45 -4.48 28.36
C GLU A 162 -0.95 -4.77 28.43
N ILE A 163 -0.40 -4.90 29.64
CA ILE A 163 1.01 -5.25 29.85
C ILE A 163 1.27 -6.65 29.30
N GLU A 164 0.40 -7.61 29.59
CA GLU A 164 0.54 -8.98 29.06
C GLU A 164 0.44 -9.05 27.54
N ALA A 165 -0.51 -8.32 26.94
CA ALA A 165 -0.68 -8.29 25.49
C ALA A 165 0.52 -7.63 24.80
N SER A 166 1.01 -6.52 25.35
CA SER A 166 2.20 -5.82 24.87
C SER A 166 3.45 -6.70 24.94
N GLU A 167 3.66 -7.40 26.07
CA GLU A 167 4.78 -8.34 26.20
C GLU A 167 4.67 -9.53 25.25
N LYS A 168 3.46 -10.09 25.05
CA LYS A 168 3.23 -11.15 24.06
C LYS A 168 3.57 -10.68 22.65
N LEU A 169 3.18 -9.45 22.29
CA LEU A 169 3.48 -8.84 20.99
C LEU A 169 4.98 -8.59 20.81
N GLU A 170 5.67 -8.09 21.84
CA GLU A 170 7.11 -7.82 21.82
C GLU A 170 7.92 -9.12 21.66
N ARG A 171 7.50 -10.20 22.33
CA ARG A 171 8.10 -11.53 22.17
C ARG A 171 7.92 -12.05 20.75
N ALA A 172 6.71 -11.95 20.18
CA ALA A 172 6.44 -12.37 18.81
C ALA A 172 7.26 -11.56 17.78
N ASN A 173 7.35 -10.25 17.96
CA ASN A 173 8.10 -9.36 17.08
C ASN A 173 9.61 -9.65 17.16
N SER A 174 10.14 -9.90 18.36
CA SER A 174 11.52 -10.34 18.57
C SER A 174 11.81 -11.68 17.88
N GLN A 175 10.86 -12.62 17.90
CA GLN A 175 10.98 -13.91 17.24
C GLN A 175 10.94 -13.78 15.71
N LEU A 176 10.01 -13.00 15.17
CA LEU A 176 9.94 -12.71 13.73
C LEU A 176 11.21 -12.00 13.24
N LYS A 177 11.75 -11.08 14.02
CA LYS A 177 13.01 -10.40 13.69
C LYS A 177 14.18 -11.38 13.61
N ARG A 178 14.26 -12.36 14.52
CA ARG A 178 15.26 -13.44 14.43
C ARG A 178 15.06 -14.28 13.18
N GLN A 179 13.82 -14.69 12.87
CA GLN A 179 13.53 -15.47 11.66
C GLN A 179 13.88 -14.70 10.37
N ASN A 180 13.60 -13.39 10.33
CA ASN A 180 13.99 -12.55 9.20
C ASN A 180 15.50 -12.46 9.04
N MET A 181 16.26 -12.37 10.13
CA MET A 181 17.73 -12.39 10.09
C MET A 181 18.26 -13.74 9.58
N ASP A 182 17.74 -14.86 10.06
CA ASP A 182 18.13 -16.20 9.61
C ASP A 182 17.80 -16.44 8.13
N LEU A 183 16.63 -15.97 7.67
CA LEU A 183 16.25 -16.06 6.25
C LEU A 183 17.14 -15.19 5.38
N LEU A 184 17.49 -13.99 5.83
CA LEU A 184 18.42 -13.10 5.12
C LEU A 184 19.81 -13.72 5.01
N GLU A 185 20.31 -14.36 6.06
CA GLU A 185 21.57 -15.10 6.04
C GLU A 185 21.52 -16.29 5.06
N LYS A 186 20.44 -17.08 5.09
CA LYS A 186 20.23 -18.17 4.12
C LYS A 186 20.19 -17.68 2.69
N LEU A 187 19.55 -16.53 2.44
CA LEU A 187 19.50 -15.90 1.12
C LEU A 187 20.90 -15.47 0.67
N GLN A 188 21.69 -14.85 1.55
CA GLN A 188 23.08 -14.47 1.26
C GLN A 188 23.95 -15.67 0.92
N VAL A 189 23.84 -16.76 1.69
CA VAL A 189 24.58 -18.01 1.41
C VAL A 189 24.15 -18.63 0.08
N ALA A 190 22.85 -18.65 -0.22
CA ALA A 190 22.34 -19.16 -1.50
C ALA A 190 22.84 -18.31 -2.68
N HIS A 191 22.83 -16.99 -2.57
CA HIS A 191 23.38 -16.08 -3.59
C HIS A 191 24.87 -16.33 -3.83
N ALA A 192 25.68 -16.46 -2.77
CA ALA A 192 27.11 -16.76 -2.90
C ALA A 192 27.36 -18.10 -3.62
N LYS A 193 26.53 -19.12 -3.34
CA LYS A 193 26.60 -20.42 -4.03
C LYS A 193 26.22 -20.33 -5.50
N ILE A 194 25.14 -19.61 -5.82
CA ILE A 194 24.71 -19.39 -7.21
C ILE A 194 25.82 -18.66 -7.98
N GLN A 195 26.36 -17.58 -7.42
CA GLN A 195 27.44 -16.82 -8.04
C GLN A 195 28.70 -17.66 -8.28
N ALA A 196 29.06 -18.53 -7.33
CA ALA A 196 30.18 -19.47 -7.52
C ALA A 196 29.90 -20.49 -8.64
N ALA A 197 28.69 -21.05 -8.69
CA ALA A 197 28.29 -21.99 -9.72
C ALA A 197 28.25 -21.34 -11.12
N GLU A 198 27.76 -20.11 -11.23
CA GLU A 198 27.76 -19.31 -12.47
C GLU A 198 29.19 -19.09 -12.98
N SER A 199 30.11 -18.67 -12.11
CA SER A 199 31.52 -18.51 -12.48
C SER A 199 32.17 -19.82 -12.94
N HIS A 200 31.85 -20.95 -12.29
CA HIS A 200 32.33 -22.27 -12.72
C HIS A 200 31.79 -22.66 -14.09
N LEU A 201 30.52 -22.35 -14.38
CA LEU A 201 29.89 -22.64 -15.66
C LEU A 201 30.50 -21.78 -16.78
N GLU A 202 30.70 -20.48 -16.55
CA GLU A 202 31.37 -19.59 -17.51
C GLU A 202 32.77 -20.08 -17.87
N GLU A 203 33.53 -20.52 -16.88
CA GLU A 203 34.88 -21.04 -17.10
C GLU A 203 34.85 -22.40 -17.83
N ALA A 204 33.88 -23.27 -17.54
CA ALA A 204 33.69 -24.53 -18.28
C ALA A 204 33.34 -24.27 -19.76
N LEU A 205 32.40 -23.35 -20.01
CA LEU A 205 32.00 -22.95 -21.37
C LEU A 205 33.17 -22.35 -22.16
N ARG A 206 34.03 -21.58 -21.49
CA ARG A 206 35.25 -21.04 -22.07
C ARG A 206 36.23 -22.15 -22.49
N ARG A 207 36.45 -23.15 -21.64
CA ARG A 207 37.31 -24.31 -21.98
C ARG A 207 36.73 -25.13 -23.13
N GLU A 208 35.42 -25.34 -23.13
CA GLU A 208 34.73 -26.03 -24.23
C GLU A 208 34.92 -25.28 -25.56
N SER A 209 34.73 -23.97 -25.56
CA SER A 209 34.94 -23.11 -26.74
C SER A 209 36.38 -23.19 -27.26
N GLN A 210 37.37 -23.20 -26.35
CA GLN A 210 38.78 -23.38 -26.71
C GLN A 210 39.05 -24.76 -27.31
N MET A 211 38.48 -25.82 -26.73
CA MET A 211 38.65 -27.19 -27.22
C MET A 211 38.00 -27.36 -28.61
N MET A 212 36.81 -26.80 -28.83
CA MET A 212 36.15 -26.79 -30.13
C MET A 212 37.01 -26.09 -31.20
N ALA A 213 37.65 -24.97 -30.88
CA ALA A 213 38.56 -24.27 -31.80
C ALA A 213 39.80 -25.12 -32.13
N LEU A 214 40.38 -25.82 -31.13
CA LEU A 214 41.49 -26.74 -31.36
C LEU A 214 41.12 -27.91 -32.26
N ILE A 215 39.94 -28.52 -32.04
CA ILE A 215 39.45 -29.63 -32.86
C ILE A 215 39.28 -29.17 -34.31
N GLN A 216 38.68 -28.00 -34.54
CA GLN A 216 38.55 -27.43 -35.88
C GLN A 216 39.91 -27.24 -36.56
N SER A 217 40.90 -26.69 -35.86
CA SER A 217 42.26 -26.53 -36.40
C SER A 217 42.92 -27.86 -36.75
N LEU A 218 42.76 -28.89 -35.90
CA LEU A 218 43.32 -30.22 -36.17
C LEU A 218 42.62 -30.93 -37.33
N GLU A 219 41.31 -30.74 -37.48
CA GLU A 219 40.54 -31.25 -38.62
C GLU A 219 41.00 -30.60 -39.94
N GLU A 220 41.29 -29.29 -39.92
CA GLU A 220 41.86 -28.58 -41.06
C GLU A 220 43.27 -29.11 -41.43
N GLU A 221 44.16 -29.28 -40.45
CA GLU A 221 45.50 -29.84 -40.68
C GLU A 221 45.43 -31.28 -41.20
N LYS A 222 44.56 -32.12 -40.61
CA LYS A 222 44.34 -33.50 -41.07
C LYS A 222 43.87 -33.52 -42.52
N ALA A 223 42.93 -32.64 -42.90
CA ALA A 223 42.45 -32.54 -44.28
C ALA A 223 43.55 -32.09 -45.26
N LEU A 224 44.44 -31.18 -44.84
CA LEU A 224 45.60 -30.76 -45.63
C LEU A 224 46.61 -31.90 -45.81
N CYS A 225 46.93 -32.62 -44.73
CA CYS A 225 47.80 -33.80 -44.76
C CYS A 225 47.22 -34.88 -45.68
N GLN A 226 45.92 -35.15 -45.57
CA GLN A 226 45.25 -36.15 -46.41
C GLN A 226 45.30 -35.78 -47.90
N LYS A 227 45.04 -34.51 -48.25
CA LYS A 227 45.23 -34.00 -49.62
C LYS A 227 46.68 -34.09 -50.11
N ALA A 228 47.65 -33.87 -49.23
CA ALA A 228 49.07 -34.00 -49.58
C ALA A 228 49.45 -35.46 -49.85
N VAL A 229 48.97 -36.40 -49.01
CA VAL A 229 49.16 -37.84 -49.21
C VAL A 229 48.53 -38.30 -50.53
N GLU A 230 47.29 -37.90 -50.83
CA GLU A 230 46.63 -38.23 -52.10
C GLU A 230 47.42 -37.74 -53.32
N LYS A 231 47.98 -36.52 -53.26
CA LYS A 231 48.86 -36.00 -54.32
C LYS A 231 50.12 -36.85 -54.47
N VAL A 232 50.78 -37.24 -53.38
CA VAL A 232 51.99 -38.08 -53.42
C VAL A 232 51.67 -39.47 -53.97
N CYS A 233 50.56 -40.09 -53.57
CA CYS A 233 50.09 -41.37 -54.12
C CYS A 233 49.81 -41.30 -55.63
N GLY A 234 49.38 -40.14 -56.16
CA GLY A 234 49.18 -39.92 -57.60
C GLY A 234 50.47 -39.88 -58.45
N TYR A 235 51.65 -39.77 -57.84
CA TYR A 235 52.94 -39.77 -58.54
C TYR A 235 53.68 -41.12 -58.50
N LEU A 236 53.13 -42.14 -57.82
CA LEU A 236 53.76 -43.45 -57.66
C LEU A 236 53.31 -44.45 -58.74
N SER A 237 54.25 -45.29 -59.22
CA SER A 237 53.98 -46.31 -60.24
C SER A 237 53.24 -47.53 -59.67
N GLN A 238 52.52 -48.26 -60.54
CA GLN A 238 51.46 -49.23 -60.20
C GLN A 238 51.88 -50.43 -59.32
N GLU A 239 53.19 -50.70 -59.16
CA GLU A 239 53.72 -51.77 -58.28
C GLU A 239 53.93 -51.31 -56.81
N ASP A 240 54.25 -50.03 -56.55
CA ASP A 240 54.49 -49.51 -55.18
C ASP A 240 53.19 -49.13 -54.44
N LEU A 241 52.06 -49.07 -55.16
CA LEU A 241 50.76 -48.65 -54.61
C LEU A 241 50.12 -49.69 -53.68
N SER A 242 50.41 -50.98 -53.92
CA SER A 242 49.85 -52.10 -53.15
C SER A 242 50.38 -52.13 -51.72
N ASP A 243 51.69 -51.91 -51.55
CA ASP A 243 52.35 -51.94 -50.24
C ASP A 243 51.94 -50.72 -49.38
N CYS A 244 51.76 -49.55 -49.99
CA CYS A 244 51.28 -48.36 -49.29
C CYS A 244 49.83 -48.50 -48.79
N GLN A 245 48.94 -49.15 -49.54
CA GLN A 245 47.57 -49.39 -49.09
C GLN A 245 47.48 -50.36 -47.91
N GLN A 246 48.42 -51.30 -47.82
CA GLN A 246 48.47 -52.28 -46.75
C GLN A 246 48.94 -51.64 -45.42
N LEU A 247 49.93 -50.74 -45.48
CA LEU A 247 50.40 -49.98 -44.32
C LEU A 247 49.39 -48.96 -43.80
N LEU A 248 48.62 -48.31 -44.68
CA LEU A 248 47.54 -47.38 -44.29
C LEU A 248 46.40 -48.06 -43.52
N LYS A 249 46.12 -49.34 -43.82
CA LYS A 249 45.13 -50.13 -43.07
C LYS A 249 45.61 -50.49 -41.66
N GLU A 250 46.90 -50.71 -41.45
CA GLU A 250 47.45 -51.01 -40.13
C GLU A 250 47.47 -49.78 -39.21
N VAL A 251 47.74 -48.59 -39.75
CA VAL A 251 47.75 -47.34 -38.95
C VAL A 251 46.35 -46.94 -38.48
N ASN A 252 45.31 -47.18 -39.28
CA ASN A 252 43.91 -46.89 -38.89
C ASN A 252 43.30 -47.92 -37.91
N CYS A 253 43.96 -49.05 -37.64
CA CYS A 253 43.43 -50.11 -36.77
C CYS A 253 43.95 -50.08 -35.32
N LEU A 254 44.82 -49.14 -34.93
CA LEU A 254 45.27 -49.03 -33.54
C LEU A 254 44.18 -48.37 -32.68
N PRO A 255 43.53 -49.11 -31.75
CA PRO A 255 42.46 -48.58 -30.94
C PRO A 255 43.04 -47.62 -29.89
N SER A 256 42.42 -46.46 -29.76
CA SER A 256 42.57 -45.55 -28.62
C SER A 256 42.35 -46.33 -27.32
N LYS A 257 43.43 -46.68 -26.63
CA LYS A 257 43.38 -47.26 -25.27
C LYS A 257 43.86 -46.22 -24.26
N SER A 258 43.00 -46.06 -23.26
CA SER A 258 43.10 -45.31 -22.01
C SER A 258 42.80 -43.82 -22.07
#